data_AF-A0A972HT63-F1
#
_entry.id   AF-A0A972HT63-F1
#
_cell.length_a   1.000
_cell.length_b   1.000
_cell.length_c   1.000
_cell.angle_alpha   90.00
_cell.angle_beta   90.00
_cell.angle_gamma   90.00
#
_symmetry.space_group_name_H-M   'P 1'
#
loop_
_entity.id
_entity.type
_entity.pdbx_description
1 polymer ?
#
loop_
_entity_poly.entity_id
_entity_poly.type
_entity_poly.pdbx_seq_one_letter_code
_entity_poly.pdbx_strand_id
1 'polypeptide(L)'
;AWAYSWQNIRPTELNVASETVTYDGKVYKEVRGTLYCFDVKSGKTYWENSNDVGGGTFIYPYRDRIYINSYYGNVLTCLDKDSGAKIWAIEDKDMYWGHIIFSHNDEIIVGYGENDNFVSVHYQDGRILDKWRDGRIPDNNIGWARASSSSVLEGNHNRYGAMNVIDNNSQTAWSEGAKGYGINEWIQIERDGYEDVRRIVIANGYHKSKEIYDNNGRLKSFRLDFSQGQYINCEVDESKTKSEHIYITLDRPISTDSIRLTILDVFKGNKYEDTCITDIFTYK
;
A
#
# COMPACT_ATOMS: atom_id res chain seq x y z
N ALA A 1 -22.15 -23.11 11.35
CA ALA A 1 -21.72 -21.71 11.38
C ALA A 1 -21.78 -21.23 12.82
N TRP A 2 -20.78 -20.48 13.27
CA TRP A 2 -20.75 -19.87 14.60
C TRP A 2 -20.83 -18.35 14.47
N ALA A 3 -21.20 -17.69 15.55
CA ALA A 3 -21.25 -16.24 15.65
C ALA A 3 -20.63 -15.81 16.97
N TYR A 4 -19.81 -14.76 16.92
CA TYR A 4 -19.24 -14.10 18.08
C TYR A 4 -19.56 -12.61 17.98
N SER A 5 -20.06 -12.01 19.06
CA SER A 5 -20.48 -10.61 19.07
C SER A 5 -19.95 -9.90 20.31
N TRP A 6 -19.41 -8.70 20.12
CA TRP A 6 -19.05 -7.81 21.22
C TRP A 6 -20.20 -6.83 21.47
N GLN A 7 -20.52 -6.58 22.74
CA GLN A 7 -21.58 -5.67 23.16
C GLN A 7 -20.99 -4.30 23.53
N ASN A 8 -21.80 -3.24 23.42
CA ASN A 8 -21.45 -1.87 23.84
C ASN A 8 -20.18 -1.32 23.17
N ILE A 9 -20.01 -1.61 21.87
CA ILE A 9 -18.92 -1.09 21.05
C ILE A 9 -19.16 0.41 20.80
N ARG A 10 -18.21 1.27 21.18
CA ARG A 10 -18.24 2.72 20.90
C ARG A 10 -17.11 3.08 19.94
N PRO A 11 -17.40 3.62 18.74
CA PRO A 11 -16.37 4.01 17.79
C PRO A 11 -15.36 4.98 18.39
N THR A 12 -14.08 4.76 18.10
CA THR A 12 -13.03 5.78 18.27
C THR A 12 -12.77 6.44 16.91
N GLU A 13 -11.91 7.45 16.89
CA GLU A 13 -11.50 8.15 15.65
C GLU A 13 -10.76 7.27 14.63
N LEU A 14 -10.34 6.04 15.00
CA LEU A 14 -9.49 5.15 14.19
C LEU A 14 -10.13 3.80 13.81
N ASN A 15 -11.44 3.65 14.00
CA ASN A 15 -12.22 2.39 14.03
C ASN A 15 -12.31 1.72 15.41
N VAL A 16 -13.22 0.75 15.51
CA VAL A 16 -13.57 0.02 16.74
C VAL A 16 -13.03 -1.39 16.80
N ALA A 17 -12.53 -1.88 15.67
CA ALA A 17 -11.95 -3.19 15.49
C ALA A 17 -11.07 -3.18 14.23
N SER A 18 -10.09 -4.08 14.17
CA SER A 18 -9.34 -4.36 12.95
C SER A 18 -10.23 -5.00 11.87
N GLU A 19 -9.70 -5.16 10.66
CA GLU A 19 -10.23 -6.14 9.71
C GLU A 19 -10.20 -7.57 10.29
N THR A 20 -11.04 -8.45 9.77
CA THR A 20 -11.02 -9.88 10.14
C THR A 20 -10.02 -10.62 9.25
N VAL A 21 -8.99 -11.20 9.85
CA VAL A 21 -7.94 -11.92 9.11
C VAL A 21 -8.08 -13.42 9.35
N THR A 22 -7.97 -14.20 8.27
CA THR A 22 -7.93 -15.67 8.38
C THR A 22 -6.59 -16.20 7.92
N TYR A 23 -5.98 -17.08 8.70
CA TYR A 23 -4.69 -17.69 8.39
C TYR A 23 -4.51 -19.00 9.15
N ASP A 24 -4.03 -20.04 8.48
CA ASP A 24 -3.73 -21.35 9.10
C ASP A 24 -4.91 -21.93 9.93
N GLY A 25 -6.12 -21.89 9.37
CA GLY A 25 -7.32 -22.38 10.04
C GLY A 25 -7.79 -21.55 11.24
N LYS A 26 -7.22 -20.36 11.44
CA LYS A 26 -7.54 -19.44 12.55
C LYS A 26 -8.15 -18.15 12.02
N VAL A 27 -8.95 -17.50 12.87
CA VAL A 27 -9.48 -16.15 12.68
C VAL A 27 -8.79 -15.24 13.68
N TYR A 28 -8.25 -14.11 13.22
CA TYR A 28 -7.65 -13.06 14.04
C TYR A 28 -8.49 -11.80 13.92
N LYS A 29 -8.82 -11.22 15.07
CA LYS A 29 -9.63 -10.00 15.13
C LYS A 29 -9.24 -9.18 16.35
N GLU A 30 -8.84 -7.94 16.15
CA GLU A 30 -8.66 -6.99 17.25
C GLU A 30 -9.98 -6.26 17.49
N VAL A 31 -10.38 -6.17 18.76
CA VAL A 31 -11.53 -5.39 19.23
C VAL A 31 -11.17 -4.72 20.55
N ARG A 32 -11.22 -3.38 20.60
CA ARG A 32 -11.01 -2.56 21.82
C ARG A 32 -9.66 -2.80 22.53
N GLY A 33 -8.58 -2.91 21.78
CA GLY A 33 -7.22 -3.13 22.29
C GLY A 33 -6.97 -4.58 22.71
N THR A 34 -7.77 -5.54 22.24
CA THR A 34 -7.54 -6.96 22.48
C THR A 34 -7.59 -7.71 21.16
N LEU A 35 -6.51 -8.42 20.82
CA LEU A 35 -6.49 -9.35 19.71
C LEU A 35 -7.00 -10.72 20.16
N TYR A 36 -7.98 -11.22 19.44
CA TYR A 36 -8.54 -12.55 19.64
C TYR A 36 -8.09 -13.47 18.51
N CYS A 37 -7.80 -14.73 18.86
CA CYS A 37 -7.60 -15.81 17.92
C CYS A 37 -8.66 -16.90 18.13
N PHE A 38 -9.38 -17.26 17.07
CA PHE A 38 -10.41 -18.30 17.10
C PHE A 38 -10.09 -19.42 16.10
N ASP A 39 -10.57 -20.62 16.39
CA ASP A 39 -10.71 -21.66 15.38
C ASP A 39 -11.73 -21.23 14.32
N VAL A 40 -11.34 -21.28 13.04
CA VAL A 40 -12.19 -20.80 11.94
C VAL A 40 -13.49 -21.61 11.79
N LYS A 41 -13.50 -22.88 12.19
CA LYS A 41 -14.64 -23.79 11.99
C LYS A 41 -15.65 -23.75 13.13
N SER A 42 -15.18 -23.70 14.36
CA SER A 42 -15.99 -23.82 15.58
C SER A 42 -16.22 -22.49 16.30
N GLY A 43 -15.36 -21.49 16.07
CA GLY A 43 -15.39 -20.23 16.81
C GLY A 43 -14.82 -20.34 18.22
N LYS A 44 -14.23 -21.49 18.57
CA LYS A 44 -13.55 -21.67 19.85
C LYS A 44 -12.37 -20.70 19.92
N THR A 45 -12.30 -19.89 20.96
CA THR A 45 -11.13 -19.07 21.25
C THR A 45 -9.91 -19.96 21.54
N TYR A 46 -8.83 -19.73 20.81
CA TYR A 46 -7.52 -20.31 21.12
C TYR A 46 -6.78 -19.48 22.15
N TRP A 47 -6.72 -18.16 21.95
CA TRP A 47 -6.05 -17.23 22.85
C TRP A 47 -6.55 -15.79 22.64
N GLU A 48 -6.19 -14.93 23.59
CA GLU A 48 -6.44 -13.49 23.58
C GLU A 48 -5.16 -12.77 24.02
N ASN A 49 -4.85 -11.63 23.39
CA ASN A 49 -3.74 -10.77 23.79
C ASN A 49 -4.20 -9.30 23.86
N SER A 50 -4.22 -8.74 25.08
CA SER A 50 -4.53 -7.32 25.35
C SER A 50 -3.30 -6.49 25.74
N ASN A 51 -2.11 -7.11 25.81
CA ASN A 51 -0.91 -6.49 26.35
C ASN A 51 -0.02 -5.89 25.26
N ASP A 52 -0.01 -6.50 24.06
CA ASP A 52 0.92 -6.18 22.99
C ASP A 52 0.23 -5.63 21.73
N VAL A 53 -1.02 -5.19 21.90
CA VAL A 53 -1.93 -4.74 20.85
C VAL A 53 -2.47 -3.39 21.26
N GLY A 54 -2.60 -2.46 20.30
CA GLY A 54 -3.29 -1.21 20.59
C GLY A 54 -4.30 -0.81 19.53
N GLY A 55 -4.69 0.47 19.54
CA GLY A 55 -5.81 0.97 18.74
C GLY A 55 -5.45 1.12 17.26
N GLY A 56 -6.41 0.90 16.37
CA GLY A 56 -6.21 1.01 14.92
C GLY A 56 -5.24 -0.05 14.39
N THR A 57 -5.53 -1.32 14.68
CA THR A 57 -4.62 -2.43 14.43
C THR A 57 -4.79 -3.05 13.03
N PHE A 58 -3.67 -3.20 12.31
CA PHE A 58 -3.53 -4.03 11.13
C PHE A 58 -2.87 -5.36 11.51
N ILE A 59 -3.49 -6.46 11.11
CA ILE A 59 -3.02 -7.82 11.39
C ILE A 59 -2.43 -8.39 10.11
N TYR A 60 -1.18 -8.85 10.16
CA TYR A 60 -0.44 -9.31 9.00
C TYR A 60 0.25 -10.65 9.28
N PRO A 61 -0.33 -11.78 8.83
CA PRO A 61 0.30 -13.09 8.96
C PRO A 61 1.46 -13.26 7.97
N TYR A 62 2.62 -13.70 8.45
CA TYR A 62 3.77 -13.98 7.59
C TYR A 62 4.73 -14.98 8.23
N ARG A 63 5.17 -15.99 7.45
CA ARG A 63 6.15 -17.03 7.88
C ARG A 63 5.87 -17.59 9.29
N ASP A 64 4.67 -18.14 9.47
CA ASP A 64 4.22 -18.75 10.73
C ASP A 64 4.15 -17.81 11.95
N ARG A 65 4.08 -16.50 11.71
CA ARG A 65 3.95 -15.48 12.76
C ARG A 65 2.82 -14.52 12.44
N ILE A 66 2.37 -13.80 13.47
CA ILE A 66 1.41 -12.71 13.34
C ILE A 66 2.12 -11.40 13.63
N TYR A 67 2.13 -10.50 12.67
CA TYR A 67 2.64 -9.14 12.85
C TYR A 67 1.48 -8.18 13.04
N ILE A 68 1.65 -7.25 13.97
CA ILE A 68 0.66 -6.25 14.31
C ILE A 68 1.30 -4.89 14.15
N ASN A 69 0.64 -4.07 13.35
CA ASN A 69 0.93 -2.66 13.21
C ASN A 69 -0.23 -1.88 13.84
N SER A 70 0.04 -1.01 14.80
CA SER A 70 -1.01 -0.27 15.53
C SER A 70 -0.79 1.23 15.44
N TYR A 71 -1.89 1.98 15.40
CA TYR A 71 -1.84 3.44 15.49
C TYR A 71 -1.43 3.88 16.90
N TYR A 72 -2.14 3.39 17.92
CA TYR A 72 -1.76 3.58 19.32
C TYR A 72 -1.01 2.34 19.81
N GLY A 73 0.22 2.49 20.28
CA GLY A 73 1.06 1.38 20.75
C GLY A 73 2.37 1.26 19.96
N ASN A 74 3.00 0.10 20.03
CA ASN A 74 4.21 -0.17 19.24
C ASN A 74 3.89 -0.14 17.75
N VAL A 75 4.77 0.48 16.98
CA VAL A 75 4.67 0.56 15.52
C VAL A 75 4.67 -0.83 14.87
N LEU A 76 5.35 -1.80 15.49
CA LEU A 76 5.35 -3.19 15.04
C LEU A 76 5.53 -4.13 16.22
N THR A 77 4.64 -5.10 16.34
CA THR A 77 4.73 -6.22 17.27
C THR A 77 4.69 -7.53 16.49
N CYS A 78 5.57 -8.47 16.83
CA CYS A 78 5.56 -9.83 16.31
C CYS A 78 5.09 -10.81 17.39
N LEU A 79 4.07 -11.60 17.07
CA LEU A 79 3.48 -12.60 17.94
C LEU A 79 3.63 -14.01 17.36
N ASP A 80 3.70 -14.98 18.26
CA ASP A 80 3.52 -16.39 17.92
C ASP A 80 2.05 -16.66 17.55
N LYS A 81 1.82 -17.31 16.41
CA LYS A 81 0.45 -17.50 15.86
C LYS A 81 -0.40 -18.45 16.69
N ASP A 82 0.21 -19.39 17.40
CA ASP A 82 -0.49 -20.49 18.08
C ASP A 82 -0.76 -20.18 19.56
N SER A 83 0.05 -19.35 20.19
CA SER A 83 -0.08 -18.94 21.59
C SER A 83 -0.48 -17.48 21.80
N GLY A 84 -0.28 -16.62 20.80
CA GLY A 84 -0.49 -15.18 20.92
C GLY A 84 0.59 -14.46 21.74
N ALA A 85 1.65 -15.16 22.15
CA ALA A 85 2.74 -14.59 22.93
C ALA A 85 3.60 -13.66 22.08
N LYS A 86 4.01 -12.51 22.66
CA LYS A 86 4.98 -11.62 22.02
C LYS A 86 6.33 -12.30 21.85
N ILE A 87 6.85 -12.27 20.63
CA ILE A 87 8.20 -12.69 20.29
C ILE A 87 9.14 -11.48 20.38
N TRP A 88 8.78 -10.38 19.73
CA TRP A 88 9.51 -9.10 19.78
C TRP A 88 8.58 -7.95 19.40
N ALA A 89 8.98 -6.72 19.73
CA ALA A 89 8.33 -5.50 19.22
C ALA A 89 9.37 -4.38 19.03
N ILE A 90 9.03 -3.40 18.20
CA ILE A 90 9.80 -2.16 18.07
C ILE A 90 9.27 -1.19 19.13
N GLU A 91 10.03 -1.03 20.20
CA GLU A 91 9.74 -0.10 21.30
C GLU A 91 10.59 1.17 21.11
N ASP A 92 10.24 1.98 20.12
CA ASP A 92 10.92 3.23 19.78
C ASP A 92 9.94 4.41 19.92
N LYS A 93 10.24 5.32 20.84
CA LYS A 93 9.38 6.47 21.18
C LYS A 93 9.20 7.45 20.02
N ASP A 94 10.13 7.46 19.07
CA ASP A 94 10.10 8.34 17.90
C ASP A 94 9.35 7.69 16.73
N MET A 95 8.90 6.43 16.90
CA MET A 95 8.12 5.67 15.92
C MET A 95 6.71 5.43 16.45
N TYR A 96 5.75 6.17 15.90
CA TYR A 96 4.35 6.17 16.33
C TYR A 96 3.43 6.00 15.12
N TRP A 97 2.14 5.74 15.35
CA TRP A 97 1.11 5.75 14.30
C TRP A 97 1.43 4.86 13.09
N GLY A 98 1.56 3.57 13.37
CA GLY A 98 1.60 2.56 12.32
C GLY A 98 0.37 2.62 11.43
N HIS A 99 0.56 2.64 10.11
CA HIS A 99 -0.55 2.76 9.16
C HIS A 99 -0.45 1.88 7.92
N ILE A 100 0.66 1.18 7.70
CA ILE A 100 0.84 0.21 6.61
C ILE A 100 1.86 -0.85 7.04
N ILE A 101 1.64 -2.08 6.62
CA ILE A 101 2.53 -3.21 6.87
C ILE A 101 2.58 -4.15 5.66
N PHE A 102 3.77 -4.60 5.30
CA PHE A 102 4.00 -5.63 4.29
C PHE A 102 5.33 -6.35 4.54
N SER A 103 5.57 -7.45 3.83
CA SER A 103 6.79 -8.24 3.96
C SER A 103 7.53 -8.41 2.65
N HIS A 104 8.83 -8.71 2.74
CA HIS A 104 9.66 -9.07 1.59
C HIS A 104 10.87 -9.86 2.05
N ASN A 105 11.05 -11.08 1.51
CA ASN A 105 12.11 -11.99 1.92
C ASN A 105 12.16 -12.13 3.45
N ASP A 106 13.23 -11.69 4.08
CA ASP A 106 13.46 -11.80 5.51
C ASP A 106 13.07 -10.50 6.24
N GLU A 107 12.27 -9.64 5.62
CA GLU A 107 11.92 -8.31 6.12
C GLU A 107 10.42 -8.14 6.35
N ILE A 108 10.09 -7.41 7.42
CA ILE A 108 8.79 -6.78 7.64
C ILE A 108 8.99 -5.28 7.55
N ILE A 109 8.18 -4.64 6.74
CA ILE A 109 8.25 -3.22 6.46
C ILE A 109 6.98 -2.56 6.96
N VAL A 110 7.15 -1.46 7.67
CA VAL A 110 6.05 -0.74 8.31
C VAL A 110 6.17 0.74 8.02
N GLY A 111 5.08 1.34 7.55
CA GLY A 111 4.96 2.79 7.47
C GLY A 111 4.38 3.36 8.76
N TYR A 112 4.93 4.49 9.20
CA TYR A 112 4.66 5.07 10.51
C TYR A 112 4.76 6.61 10.53
N GLY A 113 4.12 7.20 11.54
CA GLY A 113 4.17 8.62 11.84
C GLY A 113 3.48 9.49 10.79
N GLU A 114 3.95 10.72 10.69
CA GLU A 114 3.55 11.70 9.67
C GLU A 114 4.64 11.76 8.58
N ASN A 115 4.27 11.91 7.29
CA ASN A 115 5.17 12.04 6.12
C ASN A 115 5.85 10.75 5.59
N ASP A 116 5.08 9.71 5.28
CA ASP A 116 5.56 8.49 4.59
C ASP A 116 6.90 7.94 5.14
N ASN A 117 7.06 7.92 6.47
CA ASN A 117 8.23 7.27 7.07
C ASN A 117 8.00 5.77 7.06
N PHE A 118 9.08 5.02 6.88
CA PHE A 118 9.04 3.57 6.90
C PHE A 118 10.22 3.01 7.67
N VAL A 119 10.03 1.83 8.23
CA VAL A 119 11.08 1.01 8.81
C VAL A 119 11.07 -0.34 8.12
N SER A 120 12.23 -0.86 7.77
CA SER A 120 12.42 -2.28 7.47
C SER A 120 13.09 -2.96 8.66
N VAL A 121 12.54 -4.10 9.08
CA VAL A 121 13.11 -4.93 10.13
C VAL A 121 13.21 -6.38 9.70
N HIS A 122 14.19 -7.09 10.25
CA HIS A 122 14.33 -8.52 10.02
C HIS A 122 13.22 -9.31 10.74
N TYR A 123 12.57 -10.22 10.03
CA TYR A 123 11.33 -10.88 10.47
C TYR A 123 11.51 -11.76 11.73
N GLN A 124 12.71 -12.31 11.93
CA GLN A 124 12.93 -13.27 13.03
C GLN A 124 13.10 -12.59 14.39
N ASP A 125 13.77 -11.43 14.43
CA ASP A 125 14.29 -10.82 15.65
C ASP A 125 13.94 -9.32 15.78
N GLY A 126 13.28 -8.73 14.78
CA GLY A 126 12.87 -7.32 14.82
C GLY A 126 14.04 -6.36 14.69
N ARG A 127 15.25 -6.84 14.34
CA ARG A 127 16.41 -6.00 14.14
C ARG A 127 16.13 -5.02 13.01
N ILE A 128 16.26 -3.73 13.29
CA ILE A 128 16.11 -2.68 12.28
C ILE A 128 17.19 -2.84 11.22
N LEU A 129 16.75 -3.03 9.99
CA LEU A 129 17.61 -3.10 8.81
C LEU A 129 17.77 -1.73 8.19
N ASP A 130 16.68 -0.95 8.15
CA ASP A 130 16.68 0.37 7.52
C ASP A 130 15.52 1.26 8.01
N LYS A 131 15.66 2.59 7.83
CA LYS A 131 14.64 3.61 8.12
C LYS A 131 14.59 4.65 7.00
N TRP A 132 13.40 4.95 6.51
CA TRP A 132 13.14 5.86 5.40
C TRP A 132 12.24 6.99 5.87
N ARG A 133 12.42 8.18 5.32
CA ARG A 133 11.63 9.37 5.62
C ARG A 133 11.17 9.99 4.30
N ASP A 134 9.99 10.63 4.32
CA ASP A 134 9.42 11.33 3.17
C ASP A 134 9.19 10.41 1.94
N GLY A 135 8.81 9.15 2.14
CA GLY A 135 8.46 8.20 1.07
C GLY A 135 9.63 7.71 0.21
N ARG A 136 10.87 8.16 0.50
CA ARG A 136 12.07 7.73 -0.24
C ARG A 136 12.58 6.38 0.25
N ILE A 137 12.11 5.30 -0.35
CA ILE A 137 12.68 3.96 -0.16
C ILE A 137 14.10 3.95 -0.79
N PRO A 138 15.17 3.61 -0.05
CA PRO A 138 16.56 3.79 -0.45
C PRO A 138 17.00 2.81 -1.55
N ASP A 139 17.88 3.34 -2.41
CA ASP A 139 18.84 2.78 -3.38
C ASP A 139 18.59 1.40 -4.05
N ASN A 140 17.34 0.95 -4.11
CA ASN A 140 16.87 -0.09 -5.02
C ASN A 140 15.81 0.44 -5.99
N ASN A 141 15.59 1.76 -6.03
CA ASN A 141 14.72 2.39 -7.00
C ASN A 141 15.29 2.17 -8.41
N ILE A 142 14.44 1.69 -9.30
CA ILE A 142 14.78 1.47 -10.69
C ILE A 142 14.47 2.77 -11.44
N GLY A 143 15.53 3.41 -11.94
CA GLY A 143 15.41 4.61 -12.75
C GLY A 143 14.86 4.30 -14.14
N TRP A 144 13.86 5.07 -14.54
CA TRP A 144 13.28 5.06 -15.88
C TRP A 144 13.81 6.26 -16.68
N ALA A 145 14.12 6.05 -17.96
CA ALA A 145 14.75 7.07 -18.80
C ALA A 145 13.75 7.80 -19.70
N ARG A 146 12.64 7.15 -20.03
CA ARG A 146 11.65 7.66 -20.98
C ARG A 146 10.25 7.37 -20.47
N ALA A 147 9.30 8.23 -20.86
CA ALA A 147 7.89 7.96 -20.71
C ALA A 147 7.11 8.43 -21.95
N SER A 148 6.07 7.69 -22.33
CA SER A 148 5.15 8.02 -23.42
C SER A 148 3.71 7.66 -23.03
N SER A 149 2.73 8.33 -23.62
CA SER A 149 1.31 8.07 -23.37
C SER A 149 0.53 8.03 -24.67
N SER A 150 -0.65 7.39 -24.65
CA SER A 150 -1.60 7.40 -25.78
C SER A 150 -2.17 8.79 -26.05
N SER A 151 -2.32 9.58 -25.00
CA SER A 151 -2.88 10.92 -25.04
C SER A 151 -2.27 11.81 -23.96
N VAL A 152 -2.34 13.11 -24.20
CA VAL A 152 -2.09 14.18 -23.22
C VAL A 152 -3.06 15.29 -23.53
N LEU A 153 -3.53 16.01 -22.51
CA LEU A 153 -4.38 17.19 -22.68
C LEU A 153 -3.79 18.15 -23.73
N GLU A 154 -4.54 18.43 -24.79
CA GLU A 154 -4.07 19.18 -25.96
C GLU A 154 -3.44 20.52 -25.56
N GLY A 155 -2.29 20.85 -26.15
CA GLY A 155 -1.54 22.08 -25.87
C GLY A 155 -0.85 22.13 -24.49
N ASN A 156 -0.95 21.07 -23.67
CA ASN A 156 -0.41 21.02 -22.31
C ASN A 156 0.66 19.94 -22.10
N HIS A 157 1.31 19.46 -23.17
CA HIS A 157 2.40 18.46 -23.08
C HIS A 157 3.49 18.82 -22.08
N ASN A 158 3.85 20.10 -21.98
CA ASN A 158 4.88 20.57 -21.05
C ASN A 158 4.41 20.62 -19.59
N ARG A 159 3.10 20.51 -19.35
CA ARG A 159 2.49 20.66 -18.01
C ARG A 159 1.94 19.35 -17.46
N TYR A 160 1.41 18.49 -18.34
CA TYR A 160 0.76 17.22 -17.97
C TYR A 160 1.29 16.01 -18.75
N GLY A 161 2.50 16.12 -19.28
CA GLY A 161 3.10 15.09 -20.13
C GLY A 161 3.53 13.84 -19.38
N ALA A 162 3.83 12.80 -20.17
CA ALA A 162 4.21 11.49 -19.66
C ALA A 162 5.43 11.49 -18.73
N MET A 163 6.43 12.33 -18.99
CA MET A 163 7.66 12.41 -18.18
C MET A 163 7.41 12.80 -16.72
N ASN A 164 6.27 13.44 -16.43
CA ASN A 164 5.93 13.84 -15.08
C ASN A 164 5.79 12.64 -14.13
N VAL A 165 5.47 11.43 -14.63
CA VAL A 165 5.30 10.26 -13.75
C VAL A 165 6.63 9.65 -13.28
N ILE A 166 7.77 10.17 -13.73
CA ILE A 166 9.11 9.69 -13.37
C ILE A 166 10.04 10.85 -12.99
N ASP A 167 9.49 12.05 -12.73
CA ASP A 167 10.27 13.25 -12.38
C ASP A 167 10.44 13.43 -10.86
N ASN A 168 9.74 12.61 -10.04
CA ASN A 168 9.77 12.64 -8.59
C ASN A 168 9.36 14.01 -8.02
N ASN A 169 8.37 14.64 -8.65
CA ASN A 169 7.85 15.94 -8.26
C ASN A 169 6.33 15.88 -8.06
N SER A 170 5.90 15.90 -6.79
CA SER A 170 4.48 15.86 -6.44
C SER A 170 3.64 17.04 -6.95
N GLN A 171 4.29 18.08 -7.50
CA GLN A 171 3.63 19.25 -8.09
C GLN A 171 3.32 19.09 -9.59
N THR A 172 3.75 17.99 -10.20
CA THR A 172 3.47 17.60 -11.59
C THR A 172 2.66 16.29 -11.61
N ALA A 173 2.06 16.01 -12.76
CA ALA A 173 1.32 14.76 -12.99
C ALA A 173 1.17 14.53 -14.50
N TRP A 174 1.04 13.28 -14.92
CA TRP A 174 0.43 12.97 -16.20
C TRP A 174 -1.09 13.09 -16.10
N SER A 175 -1.71 13.63 -17.15
CA SER A 175 -3.16 13.69 -17.32
C SER A 175 -3.52 13.15 -18.69
N GLU A 176 -4.39 12.14 -18.74
CA GLU A 176 -4.71 11.43 -19.98
C GLU A 176 -5.31 12.36 -21.05
N GLY A 177 -6.19 13.31 -20.70
CA GLY A 177 -6.63 14.39 -21.59
C GLY A 177 -7.42 13.96 -22.83
N ALA A 178 -7.88 12.70 -22.88
CA ALA A 178 -8.90 12.24 -23.79
C ALA A 178 -10.29 12.72 -23.34
N LYS A 179 -11.32 12.40 -24.11
CA LYS A 179 -12.70 12.78 -23.75
C LYS A 179 -13.21 11.88 -22.63
N GLY A 180 -13.64 12.50 -21.53
CA GLY A 180 -14.04 11.78 -20.33
C GLY A 180 -12.81 11.24 -19.58
N TYR A 181 -13.00 10.32 -18.64
CA TYR A 181 -11.96 9.86 -17.70
C TYR A 181 -10.80 9.02 -18.29
N GLY A 182 -10.63 8.98 -19.61
CA GLY A 182 -9.53 8.26 -20.27
C GLY A 182 -9.52 6.75 -20.10
N ILE A 183 -10.69 6.10 -20.11
CA ILE A 183 -10.74 4.64 -20.08
C ILE A 183 -10.07 4.06 -21.33
N ASN A 184 -9.16 3.11 -21.14
CA ASN A 184 -8.22 2.54 -22.12
C ASN A 184 -7.05 3.44 -22.53
N GLU A 185 -6.97 4.67 -22.03
CA GLU A 185 -5.75 5.46 -22.18
C GLU A 185 -4.64 4.85 -21.34
N TRP A 186 -3.40 5.06 -21.78
CA TRP A 186 -2.24 4.44 -21.17
C TRP A 186 -1.05 5.39 -21.08
N ILE A 187 -0.21 5.10 -20.09
CA ILE A 187 1.11 5.68 -19.87
C ILE A 187 2.12 4.53 -19.80
N GLN A 188 3.28 4.70 -20.44
CA GLN A 188 4.36 3.73 -20.46
C GLN A 188 5.65 4.39 -20.02
N ILE A 189 6.34 3.77 -19.07
CA ILE A 189 7.69 4.12 -18.64
C ILE A 189 8.67 3.09 -19.20
N GLU A 190 9.84 3.55 -19.63
CA GLU A 190 10.85 2.73 -20.29
C GLU A 190 12.26 3.08 -19.83
N ARG A 191 13.13 2.09 -19.86
CA ARG A 191 14.55 2.25 -19.58
C ARG A 191 15.37 1.48 -20.62
N ASP A 192 16.68 1.68 -20.58
CA ASP A 192 17.58 0.85 -21.35
C ASP A 192 17.99 -0.37 -20.50
N GLY A 193 17.72 -1.56 -21.02
CA GLY A 193 18.03 -2.84 -20.38
C GLY A 193 16.98 -3.30 -19.35
N TYR A 194 17.04 -4.60 -19.03
CA TYR A 194 16.10 -5.23 -18.10
C TYR A 194 16.51 -4.99 -16.64
N GLU A 195 15.52 -4.77 -15.77
CA GLU A 195 15.66 -4.83 -14.32
C GLU A 195 14.58 -5.75 -13.77
N ASP A 196 14.87 -6.42 -12.68
CA ASP A 196 13.90 -7.23 -11.95
C ASP A 196 13.05 -6.32 -11.06
N VAL A 197 11.85 -5.97 -11.53
CA VAL A 197 10.87 -5.18 -10.78
C VAL A 197 10.13 -6.10 -9.82
N ARG A 198 10.03 -5.71 -8.55
CA ARG A 198 9.31 -6.48 -7.53
C ARG A 198 8.27 -5.68 -6.77
N ARG A 199 8.46 -4.37 -6.65
CA ARG A 199 7.44 -3.47 -6.10
C ARG A 199 7.18 -2.30 -7.04
N ILE A 200 5.93 -1.87 -7.08
CA ILE A 200 5.48 -0.70 -7.82
C ILE A 200 4.65 0.15 -6.86
N VAL A 201 4.96 1.43 -6.77
CA VAL A 201 4.19 2.42 -6.02
C VAL A 201 3.69 3.46 -7.00
N ILE A 202 2.39 3.70 -7.02
CA ILE A 202 1.77 4.70 -7.89
C ILE A 202 1.20 5.80 -6.99
N ALA A 203 1.68 7.02 -7.15
CA ALA A 203 1.06 8.22 -6.59
C ALA A 203 -0.19 8.54 -7.43
N ASN A 204 -1.32 8.03 -6.97
CA ASN A 204 -2.59 7.98 -7.67
C ASN A 204 -3.33 9.32 -7.53
N GLY A 205 -3.77 9.91 -8.64
CA GLY A 205 -4.33 11.27 -8.65
C GLY A 205 -3.26 12.35 -8.83
N TYR A 206 -3.66 13.61 -8.65
CA TYR A 206 -2.76 14.76 -8.77
C TYR A 206 -2.51 15.41 -7.41
N HIS A 207 -1.32 15.18 -6.86
CA HIS A 207 -0.98 15.48 -5.47
C HIS A 207 -0.57 16.93 -5.20
N LYS A 208 -0.67 17.81 -6.20
CA LYS A 208 -0.24 19.22 -6.08
C LYS A 208 -0.91 19.96 -4.92
N SER A 209 -2.18 19.70 -4.67
CA SER A 209 -2.90 20.17 -3.50
C SER A 209 -4.11 19.27 -3.25
N LYS A 210 -4.66 19.30 -2.03
CA LYS A 210 -5.89 18.57 -1.70
C LYS A 210 -7.05 18.93 -2.64
N GLU A 211 -7.22 20.21 -2.94
CA GLU A 211 -8.28 20.66 -3.85
C GLU A 211 -8.10 20.08 -5.27
N ILE A 212 -6.87 20.03 -5.79
CA ILE A 212 -6.59 19.47 -7.11
C ILE A 212 -6.82 17.95 -7.10
N TYR A 213 -6.34 17.27 -6.07
CA TYR A 213 -6.56 15.83 -5.88
C TYR A 213 -8.05 15.46 -5.88
N ASP A 214 -8.87 16.21 -5.13
CA ASP A 214 -10.32 15.97 -5.02
C ASP A 214 -11.09 16.31 -6.32
N ASN A 215 -10.57 17.25 -7.13
CA ASN A 215 -11.25 17.71 -8.34
C ASN A 215 -10.98 16.86 -9.57
N ASN A 216 -9.91 16.08 -9.59
CA ASN A 216 -9.47 15.25 -10.71
C ASN A 216 -9.79 13.75 -10.49
N GLY A 217 -9.86 13.00 -11.58
CA GLY A 217 -10.06 11.56 -11.57
C GLY A 217 -8.82 10.81 -11.06
N ARG A 218 -9.05 9.64 -10.46
CA ARG A 218 -8.02 8.77 -9.86
C ARG A 218 -8.24 7.33 -10.29
N LEU A 219 -7.17 6.54 -10.40
CA LEU A 219 -7.27 5.13 -10.75
C LEU A 219 -8.13 4.36 -9.76
N LYS A 220 -9.08 3.60 -10.29
CA LYS A 220 -9.90 2.64 -9.56
C LYS A 220 -9.58 1.21 -9.96
N SER A 221 -9.43 0.95 -11.25
CA SER A 221 -8.82 -0.28 -11.74
C SER A 221 -7.97 0.01 -12.97
N PHE A 222 -6.91 -0.77 -13.14
CA PHE A 222 -5.94 -0.58 -14.21
C PHE A 222 -5.21 -1.89 -14.49
N ARG A 223 -4.59 -1.98 -15.67
CA ARG A 223 -3.69 -3.08 -16.04
C ARG A 223 -2.27 -2.57 -16.11
N LEU A 224 -1.33 -3.38 -15.62
CA LEU A 224 0.10 -3.20 -15.86
C LEU A 224 0.58 -4.26 -16.83
N ASP A 225 1.07 -3.86 -18.00
CA ASP A 225 1.73 -4.71 -18.99
C ASP A 225 3.26 -4.55 -18.88
N PHE A 226 3.99 -5.67 -18.92
CA PHE A 226 5.46 -5.71 -18.87
C PHE A 226 6.04 -6.08 -20.24
N SER A 227 7.29 -5.71 -20.50
CA SER A 227 7.97 -5.84 -21.80
C SER A 227 7.97 -7.25 -22.41
N GLN A 228 7.93 -8.29 -21.57
CA GLN A 228 7.95 -9.69 -22.01
C GLN A 228 6.55 -10.33 -22.08
N GLY A 229 5.49 -9.52 -22.07
CA GLY A 229 4.11 -9.95 -22.28
C GLY A 229 3.37 -10.41 -21.02
N GLN A 230 4.01 -10.43 -19.85
CA GLN A 230 3.30 -10.55 -18.58
C GLN A 230 2.42 -9.33 -18.36
N TYR A 231 1.30 -9.53 -17.67
CA TYR A 231 0.46 -8.43 -17.21
C TYR A 231 -0.20 -8.78 -15.88
N ILE A 232 -0.61 -7.75 -15.14
CA ILE A 232 -1.46 -7.87 -13.95
C ILE A 232 -2.60 -6.87 -14.02
N ASN A 233 -3.78 -7.28 -13.54
CA ASN A 233 -4.90 -6.37 -13.32
C ASN A 233 -4.93 -5.98 -11.84
N CYS A 234 -5.12 -4.70 -11.59
CA CYS A 234 -5.14 -4.12 -10.26
C CYS A 234 -6.49 -3.43 -10.03
N GLU A 235 -7.03 -3.56 -8.82
CA GLU A 235 -8.23 -2.87 -8.36
C GLU A 235 -7.92 -2.21 -7.02
N VAL A 236 -8.34 -0.96 -6.87
CA VAL A 236 -8.07 -0.13 -5.69
C VAL A 236 -9.27 -0.22 -4.76
N ASP A 237 -9.03 -0.74 -3.56
CA ASP A 237 -10.03 -0.79 -2.49
C ASP A 237 -9.89 0.46 -1.60
N GLU A 238 -10.72 1.48 -1.84
CA GLU A 238 -10.74 2.72 -1.05
C GLU A 238 -11.02 2.49 0.44
N SER A 239 -11.57 1.34 0.84
CA SER A 239 -11.78 1.02 2.26
C SER A 239 -10.51 0.57 2.98
N LYS A 240 -9.47 0.16 2.23
CA LYS A 240 -8.23 -0.43 2.78
C LYS A 240 -6.98 0.38 2.51
N THR A 241 -6.97 1.21 1.47
CA THR A 241 -5.84 2.07 1.12
C THR A 241 -6.29 3.51 1.11
N LYS A 242 -5.55 4.42 1.76
CA LYS A 242 -5.63 5.85 1.41
C LYS A 242 -5.34 5.93 -0.09
N SER A 243 -6.34 6.29 -0.89
CA SER A 243 -6.31 6.18 -2.36
C SER A 243 -5.26 7.05 -3.06
N GLU A 244 -4.47 7.80 -2.29
CA GLU A 244 -3.36 8.64 -2.72
C GLU A 244 -2.17 7.80 -3.21
N HIS A 245 -1.91 6.64 -2.58
CA HIS A 245 -0.80 5.76 -2.97
C HIS A 245 -1.28 4.33 -3.14
N ILE A 246 -0.99 3.74 -4.31
CA ILE A 246 -1.27 2.35 -4.61
C ILE A 246 0.05 1.57 -4.51
N TYR A 247 0.07 0.57 -3.62
CA TYR A 247 1.23 -0.28 -3.40
C TYR A 247 1.00 -1.67 -4.00
N ILE A 248 1.86 -2.07 -4.93
CA ILE A 248 1.80 -3.37 -5.60
C ILE A 248 3.09 -4.10 -5.28
N THR A 249 2.97 -5.29 -4.69
CA THR A 249 4.08 -6.22 -4.50
C THR A 249 3.86 -7.43 -5.38
N LEU A 250 4.85 -7.73 -6.23
CA LEU A 250 4.81 -8.89 -7.12
C LEU A 250 5.27 -10.14 -6.37
N ASP A 251 4.52 -11.24 -6.51
CA ASP A 251 4.85 -12.53 -5.89
C ASP A 251 6.25 -13.02 -6.29
N ARG A 252 6.67 -12.69 -7.51
CA ARG A 252 8.01 -12.92 -8.04
C ARG A 252 8.47 -11.68 -8.81
N PRO A 253 9.77 -11.35 -8.81
CA PRO A 253 10.28 -10.27 -9.64
C PRO A 253 9.95 -10.51 -11.12
N ILE A 254 9.57 -9.45 -11.83
CA ILE A 254 9.35 -9.45 -13.28
C ILE A 254 10.49 -8.67 -13.91
N SER A 255 11.34 -9.38 -14.66
CA SER A 255 12.40 -8.78 -15.44
C SER A 255 11.81 -7.99 -16.61
N THR A 256 11.97 -6.67 -16.61
CA THR A 256 11.37 -5.80 -17.61
C THR A 256 12.21 -4.56 -17.91
N ASP A 257 12.10 -4.03 -19.13
CA ASP A 257 12.64 -2.72 -19.53
C ASP A 257 11.54 -1.70 -19.86
N SER A 258 10.26 -2.10 -19.75
CA SER A 258 9.09 -1.23 -19.86
C SER A 258 7.95 -1.65 -18.93
N ILE A 259 7.19 -0.68 -18.41
CA ILE A 259 5.89 -0.92 -17.76
C ILE A 259 4.87 0.01 -18.39
N ARG A 260 3.75 -0.55 -18.86
CA ARG A 260 2.60 0.21 -19.35
C ARG A 260 1.44 0.08 -18.37
N LEU A 261 0.94 1.21 -17.90
CA LEU A 261 -0.30 1.30 -17.13
C LEU A 261 -1.43 1.71 -18.07
N THR A 262 -2.48 0.89 -18.14
CA THR A 262 -3.72 1.17 -18.88
C THR A 262 -4.88 1.35 -17.92
N ILE A 263 -5.60 2.46 -18.04
CA ILE A 263 -6.75 2.80 -17.20
C ILE A 263 -7.94 1.90 -17.57
N LEU A 264 -8.53 1.21 -16.60
CA LEU A 264 -9.70 0.35 -16.80
C LEU A 264 -10.97 0.90 -16.13
N ASP A 265 -10.83 1.55 -14.98
CA ASP A 265 -11.92 2.26 -14.29
C ASP A 265 -11.35 3.39 -13.41
N VAL A 266 -12.17 4.38 -13.09
CA VAL A 266 -11.75 5.64 -12.44
C VAL A 266 -12.70 6.03 -11.31
N PHE A 267 -12.13 6.47 -10.19
CA PHE A 267 -12.85 7.27 -9.19
C PHE A 267 -12.98 8.69 -9.73
N LYS A 268 -14.22 9.11 -9.93
CA LYS A 268 -14.53 10.43 -10.49
C LYS A 268 -14.06 11.55 -9.56
N GLY A 269 -13.46 12.58 -10.15
CA GLY A 269 -13.18 13.84 -9.47
C GLY A 269 -14.44 14.70 -9.35
N ASN A 270 -14.39 15.70 -8.48
CA ASN A 270 -15.54 16.60 -8.23
C ASN A 270 -15.80 17.59 -9.37
N LYS A 271 -14.83 17.83 -10.27
CA LYS A 271 -14.92 18.92 -11.25
C LYS A 271 -14.46 18.55 -12.66
N TYR A 272 -13.31 17.87 -12.77
CA TYR A 272 -12.70 17.57 -14.06
C TYR A 272 -12.86 16.08 -14.38
N GLU A 273 -13.11 15.80 -15.66
CA GLU A 273 -13.13 14.42 -16.17
C GLU A 273 -11.73 13.95 -16.59
N ASP A 274 -10.68 14.50 -15.97
CA ASP A 274 -9.29 14.18 -16.28
C ASP A 274 -8.73 13.21 -15.22
N THR A 275 -8.25 12.04 -15.64
CA THR A 275 -7.56 11.11 -14.73
C THR A 275 -6.08 11.43 -14.64
N CYS A 276 -5.57 11.58 -13.42
CA CYS A 276 -4.18 11.97 -13.18
C CYS A 276 -3.36 10.90 -12.45
N ILE A 277 -2.07 10.86 -12.76
CA ILE A 277 -1.06 10.07 -12.05
C ILE A 277 0.13 10.99 -11.78
N THR A 278 0.47 11.19 -10.51
CA THR A 278 1.58 12.05 -10.11
C THR A 278 2.92 11.37 -10.39
N ASP A 279 3.14 10.16 -9.90
CA ASP A 279 4.42 9.44 -10.02
C ASP A 279 4.22 7.92 -10.06
N ILE A 280 5.17 7.22 -10.68
CA ILE A 280 5.33 5.77 -10.65
C ILE A 280 6.75 5.46 -10.20
N PHE A 281 6.86 4.81 -9.05
CA PHE A 281 8.12 4.32 -8.50
C PHE A 281 8.20 2.81 -8.60
N THR A 282 9.38 2.26 -8.87
CA THR A 282 9.57 0.81 -8.96
C THR A 282 10.84 0.38 -8.26
N TYR A 283 10.80 -0.78 -7.61
CA TYR A 283 11.89 -1.26 -6.78
C TYR A 283 12.19 -2.73 -7.04
N LYS A 284 13.46 -3.10 -6.82
CA LYS A 284 13.93 -4.50 -6.80
C LYS A 284 13.35 -5.30 -5.63
#